data_AF-A0A853D8R2-F1
#
_entry.id   AF-A0A853D8R2-F1
#
_cell.length_a   1.000
_cell.length_b   1.000
_cell.length_c   1.000
_cell.angle_alpha   90.00
_cell.angle_beta   90.00
_cell.angle_gamma   90.00
#
_symmetry.space_group_name_H-M   'P 1'
#
loop_
_entity.id
_entity.type
_entity.pdbx_description
1 polymer ?
#
loop_
_entity_poly.entity_id
_entity_poly.type
_entity_poly.pdbx_seq_one_letter_code
_entity_poly.pdbx_strand_id
1 'polypeptide(L)'
;MRFFIQILLVFSSSALWGQFHFSGQVSQEHAGNPIYLSLVEDYRKSSRVYVDQIVQKATVDSLGHFAFEGDNLNVQNRIYRIHLDGCSNNTGANHFLGRCNNSQNVLFIANNTDTLQFPTSFEDQSLCTIASTNPNSGLLLEIEELKGQMAFDFADYPSEANKKLNLEKWFKTLHTFGEEANEPLAELYIYDFLSDKRNETFRFYLDDLTTNEYYENLSERLDSTYPTATFTQQYEAEITTDRELAGFNRPKSSKWNRTIIALLAVSLLGNILFFLGKRKKNQASQLIERLTPQEQKILHLMLENKTNKEIASALFVSVSTIKTHINNLYKKLEVTSREEMVLRFKNKSQPPV
;
A
#
# COMPACT_ATOMS: atom_id res chain seq x y z
N MET A 1 -36.73 -61.97 34.48
CA MET A 1 -36.48 -60.54 34.78
C MET A 1 -35.10 -60.26 35.41
N ARG A 2 -34.07 -61.09 35.20
CA ARG A 2 -32.69 -60.87 35.72
C ARG A 2 -31.59 -60.92 34.65
N PHE A 3 -31.90 -61.37 33.43
CA PHE A 3 -30.94 -61.48 32.33
C PHE A 3 -30.88 -60.28 31.38
N PHE A 4 -31.84 -59.34 31.48
CA PHE A 4 -31.91 -58.19 30.57
C PHE A 4 -31.12 -56.96 31.06
N ILE A 5 -30.62 -56.97 32.30
CA ILE A 5 -29.92 -55.83 32.91
C ILE A 5 -28.39 -55.92 32.72
N GLN A 6 -27.85 -57.11 32.40
CA GLN A 6 -26.39 -57.28 32.22
C GLN A 6 -25.88 -56.95 30.81
N ILE A 7 -26.77 -56.81 29.81
CA ILE A 7 -26.37 -56.44 28.43
C ILE A 7 -26.24 -54.90 28.27
N LEU A 8 -26.81 -54.11 29.18
CA LEU A 8 -26.77 -52.64 29.09
C LEU A 8 -25.49 -51.99 29.65
N LEU A 9 -24.61 -52.76 30.30
CA LEU A 9 -23.41 -52.24 30.96
C LEU A 9 -22.11 -52.36 30.14
N VAL A 10 -22.18 -52.91 28.91
CA VAL A 10 -21.00 -53.13 28.05
C VAL A 10 -20.87 -52.08 26.94
N PHE A 11 -21.81 -51.14 26.80
CA PHE A 11 -21.81 -50.16 25.71
C PHE A 11 -21.31 -48.75 26.06
N SER A 12 -20.75 -48.56 27.26
CA SER A 12 -20.24 -47.25 27.70
C SER A 12 -18.79 -47.33 28.18
N SER A 13 -17.97 -48.07 27.46
CA SER A 13 -16.53 -47.81 27.42
C SER A 13 -16.27 -46.99 26.15
N SER A 14 -16.70 -45.71 26.16
CA SER A 14 -16.03 -44.71 25.33
C SER A 14 -14.60 -44.69 25.82
N ALA A 15 -13.74 -45.43 25.12
CA ALA A 15 -12.32 -45.31 25.31
C ALA A 15 -12.01 -43.81 25.17
N LEU A 16 -11.45 -43.24 26.24
CA LEU A 16 -10.85 -41.92 26.24
C LEU A 16 -9.57 -42.05 25.39
N TRP A 17 -9.74 -41.99 24.06
CA TRP A 17 -8.61 -41.84 23.16
C TRP A 17 -8.09 -40.43 23.44
N GLY A 18 -6.79 -40.27 23.68
CA GLY A 18 -6.17 -38.95 23.59
C GLY A 18 -6.63 -38.30 22.30
N GLN A 19 -7.14 -37.08 22.38
CA GLN A 19 -7.84 -36.45 21.26
C GLN A 19 -6.86 -36.25 20.09
N PHE A 20 -5.62 -35.89 20.42
CA PHE A 20 -4.50 -35.78 19.48
C PHE A 20 -3.36 -36.73 19.86
N HIS A 21 -2.56 -37.13 18.87
CA HIS A 21 -1.36 -37.93 19.06
C HIS A 21 -0.25 -37.46 18.11
N PHE A 22 0.81 -36.87 18.64
CA PHE A 22 1.98 -36.45 17.84
C PHE A 22 3.19 -37.26 18.26
N SER A 23 3.77 -38.03 17.34
CA SER A 23 4.93 -38.87 17.63
C SER A 23 6.02 -38.69 16.59
N GLY A 24 7.24 -39.10 16.92
CA GLY A 24 8.33 -39.00 15.97
C GLY A 24 9.59 -39.69 16.45
N GLN A 25 10.61 -39.63 15.59
CA GLN A 25 11.91 -40.19 15.87
C GLN A 25 13.00 -39.14 15.58
N VAL A 26 14.00 -39.10 16.46
CA VAL A 26 15.20 -38.27 16.37
C VAL A 26 16.44 -39.15 16.51
N SER A 27 17.62 -38.61 16.17
CA SER A 27 18.88 -39.34 16.36
C SER A 27 19.05 -39.79 17.82
N GLN A 28 19.61 -40.99 18.00
CA GLN A 28 19.87 -41.58 19.33
C GLN A 28 20.82 -40.72 20.19
N GLU A 29 21.61 -39.84 19.57
CA GLU A 29 22.45 -38.85 20.27
C GLU A 29 21.64 -37.90 21.15
N HIS A 30 20.35 -37.75 20.88
CA HIS A 30 19.44 -36.92 21.64
C HIS A 30 18.64 -37.70 22.70
N ALA A 31 18.95 -38.98 22.94
CA ALA A 31 18.30 -39.76 23.99
C ALA A 31 18.44 -39.08 25.36
N GLY A 32 17.30 -38.93 26.07
CA GLY A 32 17.23 -38.23 27.35
C GLY A 32 17.11 -36.71 27.26
N ASN A 33 17.26 -36.11 26.06
CA ASN A 33 17.03 -34.67 25.88
C ASN A 33 15.53 -34.34 25.98
N PRO A 34 15.18 -33.15 26.51
CA PRO A 34 13.81 -32.70 26.54
C PRO A 34 13.35 -32.23 25.15
N ILE A 35 12.13 -32.57 24.82
CA ILE A 35 11.44 -32.11 23.62
C ILE A 35 10.15 -31.40 24.02
N TYR A 36 9.86 -30.29 23.37
CA TYR A 36 8.78 -29.38 23.76
C TYR A 36 7.78 -29.23 22.63
N LEU A 37 6.50 -29.30 22.96
CA LEU A 37 5.39 -28.89 22.11
C LEU A 37 4.96 -27.48 22.54
N SER A 38 4.95 -26.54 21.59
CA SER A 38 4.60 -25.14 21.83
C SER A 38 3.47 -24.70 20.91
N LEU A 39 2.60 -23.81 21.39
CA LEU A 39 1.54 -23.15 20.63
C LEU A 39 2.00 -21.73 20.23
N VAL A 40 1.97 -21.42 18.94
CA VAL A 40 2.40 -20.13 18.40
C VAL A 40 1.16 -19.29 18.04
N GLU A 41 0.63 -18.55 19.00
CA GLU A 41 -0.53 -17.64 18.79
C GLU A 41 -0.13 -16.28 18.18
N ASP A 42 1.10 -15.82 18.41
CA ASP A 42 1.65 -14.61 17.79
C ASP A 42 2.59 -15.02 16.65
N TYR A 43 2.16 -14.80 15.42
CA TYR A 43 2.90 -15.20 14.23
C TYR A 43 4.23 -14.44 14.10
N ARG A 44 4.39 -13.24 14.69
CA ARG A 44 5.69 -12.52 14.72
C ARG A 44 6.72 -13.19 15.65
N LYS A 45 6.26 -14.10 16.50
CA LYS A 45 7.09 -14.94 17.38
C LYS A 45 7.34 -16.35 16.80
N SER A 46 7.11 -16.53 15.51
CA SER A 46 7.32 -17.80 14.78
C SER A 46 8.79 -18.18 14.57
N SER A 47 9.74 -17.25 14.69
CA SER A 47 11.16 -17.52 14.41
C SER A 47 11.96 -18.04 15.61
N ARG A 48 11.43 -17.90 16.84
CA ARG A 48 12.15 -18.23 18.09
C ARG A 48 11.24 -18.94 19.08
N VAL A 49 11.84 -19.72 19.98
CA VAL A 49 11.13 -20.44 21.03
C VAL A 49 10.94 -19.53 22.24
N TYR A 50 9.70 -19.39 22.69
CA TYR A 50 9.39 -18.66 23.90
C TYR A 50 8.80 -19.60 24.96
N VAL A 51 9.16 -19.39 26.23
CA VAL A 51 8.80 -20.30 27.32
C VAL A 51 7.29 -20.27 27.60
N ASP A 52 6.66 -19.12 27.44
CA ASP A 52 5.22 -18.90 27.57
C ASP A 52 4.39 -19.59 26.49
N GLN A 53 5.02 -20.08 25.41
CA GLN A 53 4.36 -20.83 24.35
C GLN A 53 4.32 -22.35 24.61
N ILE A 54 5.07 -22.86 25.60
CA ILE A 54 5.20 -24.31 25.82
C ILE A 54 3.90 -24.87 26.41
N VAL A 55 3.31 -25.83 25.70
CA VAL A 55 2.08 -26.54 26.11
C VAL A 55 2.41 -27.86 26.78
N GLN A 56 3.39 -28.60 26.26
CA GLN A 56 3.78 -29.91 26.79
C GLN A 56 5.29 -30.11 26.68
N LYS A 57 5.83 -30.90 27.62
CA LYS A 57 7.22 -31.34 27.64
C LYS A 57 7.24 -32.86 27.69
N ALA A 58 8.04 -33.47 26.82
CA ALA A 58 8.37 -34.89 26.84
C ALA A 58 9.89 -35.06 26.86
N THR A 59 10.34 -36.30 26.98
CA THR A 59 11.76 -36.68 26.89
C THR A 59 11.92 -37.70 25.80
N VAL A 60 12.98 -37.58 25.01
CA VAL A 60 13.34 -38.58 24.00
C VAL A 60 13.79 -39.86 24.70
N ASP A 61 13.25 -41.01 24.30
CA ASP A 61 13.60 -42.30 24.88
C ASP A 61 14.99 -42.79 24.41
N SER A 62 15.44 -43.95 24.92
CA SER A 62 16.73 -44.53 24.56
C SER A 62 16.85 -44.97 23.09
N LEU A 63 15.73 -45.10 22.39
CA LEU A 63 15.66 -45.49 20.98
C LEU A 63 15.51 -44.28 20.05
N GLY A 64 15.39 -43.07 20.61
CA GLY A 64 15.20 -41.83 19.84
C GLY A 64 13.74 -41.46 19.58
N HIS A 65 12.78 -42.14 20.19
CA HIS A 65 11.36 -41.83 20.00
C HIS A 65 10.82 -40.82 21.00
N PHE A 66 9.82 -40.07 20.57
CA PHE A 66 9.04 -39.18 21.42
C PHE A 66 7.56 -39.24 21.05
N ALA A 67 6.70 -38.89 22.00
CA ALA A 67 5.27 -38.74 21.79
C ALA A 67 4.67 -37.63 22.67
N PHE A 68 3.67 -36.96 22.14
CA PHE A 68 2.80 -36.01 22.81
C PHE A 68 1.36 -36.47 22.61
N GLU A 69 0.63 -36.60 23.72
CA GLU A 69 -0.75 -37.05 23.75
C GLU A 69 -1.52 -36.23 24.79
N GLY A 70 -2.80 -35.98 24.53
CA GLY A 70 -3.67 -35.25 25.45
C GLY A 70 -5.00 -34.83 24.84
N ASP A 71 -5.68 -33.91 25.53
CA ASP A 71 -7.00 -33.34 25.17
C ASP A 71 -7.03 -31.81 25.30
N ASN A 72 -5.87 -31.18 25.47
CA ASN A 72 -5.71 -29.75 25.78
C ASN A 72 -5.36 -28.87 24.56
N LEU A 73 -5.54 -29.38 23.33
CA LEU A 73 -5.36 -28.61 22.11
C LEU A 73 -6.67 -27.97 21.63
N ASN A 74 -6.54 -26.96 20.77
CA ASN A 74 -7.69 -26.26 20.21
C ASN A 74 -8.43 -27.14 19.17
N VAL A 75 -9.76 -27.00 19.10
CA VAL A 75 -10.62 -27.66 18.10
C VAL A 75 -10.31 -27.16 16.69
N GLN A 76 -9.99 -25.88 16.56
CA GLN A 76 -9.61 -25.28 15.29
C GLN A 76 -8.10 -25.46 15.05
N ASN A 77 -7.72 -25.45 13.78
CA ASN A 77 -6.31 -25.45 13.39
C ASN A 77 -5.56 -24.28 14.06
N ARG A 78 -4.37 -24.59 14.57
CA ARG A 78 -3.42 -23.63 15.14
C ARG A 78 -2.00 -23.99 14.70
N ILE A 79 -1.10 -23.01 14.78
CA ILE A 79 0.32 -23.22 14.51
C ILE A 79 0.97 -23.74 15.78
N TYR A 80 1.53 -24.94 15.68
CA TYR A 80 2.31 -25.57 16.73
C TYR A 80 3.78 -25.67 16.33
N ARG A 81 4.64 -25.78 17.33
CA ARG A 81 6.06 -26.04 17.15
C ARG A 81 6.48 -27.23 17.99
N ILE A 82 7.22 -28.15 17.39
CA ILE A 82 8.04 -29.11 18.13
C ILE A 82 9.48 -28.61 18.13
N HIS A 83 10.09 -28.56 19.31
CA HIS A 83 11.45 -28.11 19.50
C HIS A 83 12.25 -29.12 20.34
N LEU A 84 13.34 -29.59 19.78
CA LEU A 84 14.31 -30.46 20.44
C LEU A 84 15.46 -29.62 21.02
N ASP A 85 15.63 -29.71 22.33
CA ASP A 85 16.73 -29.06 23.04
C ASP A 85 17.95 -29.99 23.05
N GLY A 86 18.93 -29.68 22.20
CA GLY A 86 20.15 -30.47 22.04
C GLY A 86 21.33 -30.05 22.92
N CYS A 87 21.14 -29.13 23.87
CA CYS A 87 22.24 -28.33 24.41
C CYS A 87 22.47 -28.64 25.89
N SER A 88 23.27 -29.68 26.15
CA SER A 88 23.45 -30.29 27.47
C SER A 88 24.34 -29.51 28.46
N ASN A 89 24.91 -28.35 28.08
CA ASN A 89 25.88 -27.62 28.92
C ASN A 89 25.67 -26.10 28.93
N ASN A 90 24.64 -25.62 29.63
CA ASN A 90 24.75 -24.43 30.52
C ASN A 90 23.42 -24.12 31.22
N THR A 91 23.53 -23.72 32.49
CA THR A 91 22.44 -23.37 33.39
C THR A 91 21.54 -22.26 32.84
N GLY A 92 20.25 -22.55 32.71
CA GLY A 92 19.12 -21.60 32.86
C GLY A 92 18.89 -20.56 31.76
N ALA A 93 17.63 -20.45 31.33
CA ALA A 93 16.97 -19.40 30.52
C ALA A 93 17.58 -18.99 29.16
N ASN A 94 18.89 -19.12 28.95
CA ASN A 94 19.61 -18.72 27.75
C ASN A 94 19.44 -19.71 26.58
N HIS A 95 18.93 -20.92 26.83
CA HIS A 95 18.69 -21.93 25.81
C HIS A 95 17.56 -21.53 24.82
N PHE A 96 16.51 -20.89 25.33
CA PHE A 96 15.35 -20.46 24.53
C PHE A 96 15.65 -19.31 23.55
N LEU A 97 16.82 -18.68 23.66
CA LEU A 97 17.19 -17.52 22.82
C LEU A 97 17.76 -17.89 21.44
N GLY A 98 17.66 -19.17 21.03
CA GLY A 98 17.97 -19.60 19.66
C GLY A 98 19.45 -19.51 19.26
N ARG A 99 20.37 -19.70 20.23
CA ARG A 99 21.83 -19.61 20.01
C ARG A 99 22.54 -20.96 20.08
N CYS A 100 21.86 -22.05 19.77
CA CYS A 100 22.46 -23.38 19.79
C CYS A 100 22.40 -24.04 18.42
N ASN A 101 23.56 -24.42 17.89
CA ASN A 101 23.68 -25.09 16.59
C ASN A 101 23.05 -26.50 16.57
N ASN A 102 22.84 -27.11 17.74
CA ASN A 102 22.30 -28.47 17.89
C ASN A 102 20.81 -28.50 18.21
N SER A 103 20.12 -27.36 18.18
CA SER A 103 18.68 -27.31 18.44
C SER A 103 17.90 -27.37 17.14
N GLN A 104 16.96 -28.31 17.03
CA GLN A 104 16.10 -28.49 15.87
C GLN A 104 14.66 -28.08 16.22
N ASN A 105 13.94 -27.54 15.25
CA ASN A 105 12.53 -27.23 15.43
C ASN A 105 11.77 -27.32 14.10
N VAL A 106 10.48 -27.61 14.21
CA VAL A 106 9.55 -27.64 13.08
C VAL A 106 8.24 -26.98 13.47
N LEU A 107 7.72 -26.15 12.57
CA LEU A 107 6.39 -25.56 12.66
C LEU A 107 5.41 -26.40 11.83
N PHE A 108 4.20 -26.58 12.34
CA PHE A 108 3.16 -27.33 11.66
C PHE A 108 1.78 -26.83 12.07
N ILE A 109 0.79 -27.12 11.23
CA ILE A 109 -0.61 -26.83 11.52
C ILE A 109 -1.25 -28.10 12.09
N ALA A 110 -1.96 -27.99 13.20
CA ALA A 110 -2.74 -29.11 13.75
C ALA A 110 -3.96 -28.61 14.53
N ASN A 111 -4.88 -29.53 14.81
CA ASN A 111 -5.96 -29.36 15.78
C ASN A 111 -5.98 -30.54 16.77
N ASN A 112 -6.95 -30.52 17.70
CA ASN A 112 -7.07 -31.53 18.74
C ASN A 112 -7.55 -32.90 18.27
N THR A 113 -7.87 -33.12 17.00
CA THR A 113 -8.24 -34.43 16.44
C THR A 113 -7.15 -35.03 15.55
N ASP A 114 -6.06 -34.29 15.31
CA ASP A 114 -5.04 -34.69 14.37
C ASP A 114 -4.07 -35.71 14.97
N THR A 115 -3.58 -36.60 14.11
CA THR A 115 -2.48 -37.51 14.42
C THR A 115 -1.31 -37.22 13.49
N LEU A 116 -0.15 -36.90 14.07
CA LEU A 116 1.06 -36.54 13.35
C LEU A 116 2.20 -37.51 13.67
N GLN A 117 2.97 -37.84 12.66
CA GLN A 117 4.19 -38.61 12.76
C GLN A 117 5.34 -37.87 12.06
N PHE A 118 6.46 -37.72 12.77
CA PHE A 118 7.70 -37.14 12.25
C PHE A 118 8.73 -38.26 12.05
N PRO A 119 8.79 -38.88 10.86
CA PRO A 119 9.78 -39.93 10.61
C PRO A 119 11.18 -39.33 10.44
N THR A 120 12.20 -40.13 10.74
CA THR A 120 13.60 -39.78 10.43
C THR A 120 13.83 -39.86 8.93
N SER A 121 14.55 -38.88 8.37
CA SER A 121 15.02 -38.98 6.99
C SER A 121 16.29 -39.83 6.88
N PHE A 122 16.74 -40.05 5.65
CA PHE A 122 18.09 -40.53 5.40
C PHE A 122 19.10 -39.50 5.98
N GLU A 123 20.20 -39.98 6.55
CA GLU A 123 21.24 -39.20 7.28
C GLU A 123 20.88 -38.74 8.71
N ASP A 124 19.92 -39.38 9.39
CA ASP A 124 19.54 -39.08 10.78
C ASP A 124 19.05 -37.63 11.03
N GLN A 125 18.66 -36.92 9.96
CA GLN A 125 18.04 -35.61 10.09
C GLN A 125 16.60 -35.80 10.61
N SER A 126 16.26 -35.04 11.65
CA SER A 126 14.98 -35.18 12.35
C SER A 126 14.08 -33.99 12.04
N LEU A 127 12.76 -34.22 12.07
CA LEU A 127 11.73 -33.20 11.84
C LEU A 127 11.69 -32.61 10.40
N CYS A 128 12.24 -33.31 9.40
CA CYS A 128 12.28 -32.86 8.00
C CYS A 128 11.07 -33.28 7.15
N THR A 129 10.15 -34.09 7.69
CA THR A 129 8.92 -34.50 7.00
C THR A 129 7.80 -34.68 8.02
N ILE A 130 6.56 -34.53 7.54
CA ILE A 130 5.37 -34.63 8.37
C ILE A 130 4.39 -35.58 7.69
N ALA A 131 4.09 -36.70 8.34
CA ALA A 131 2.98 -37.56 7.97
C ALA A 131 1.81 -37.24 8.92
N SER A 132 0.69 -36.76 8.37
CA SER A 132 -0.45 -36.31 9.18
C SER A 132 -1.78 -36.76 8.60
N THR A 133 -2.77 -36.92 9.47
CA THR A 133 -4.18 -37.03 9.08
C THR A 133 -4.73 -35.75 8.46
N ASN A 134 -4.13 -34.61 8.80
CA ASN A 134 -4.47 -33.30 8.27
C ASN A 134 -3.52 -32.92 7.13
N PRO A 135 -4.02 -32.75 5.88
CA PRO A 135 -3.18 -32.47 4.72
C PRO A 135 -2.44 -31.13 4.81
N ASN A 136 -2.94 -30.18 5.61
CA ASN A 136 -2.35 -28.85 5.74
C ASN A 136 -1.18 -28.79 6.73
N SER A 137 -0.91 -29.89 7.47
CA SER A 137 0.10 -29.91 8.52
C SER A 137 1.51 -29.61 8.01
N GLY A 138 1.80 -30.03 6.77
CA GLY A 138 3.11 -29.89 6.12
C GLY A 138 3.38 -28.53 5.48
N LEU A 139 2.37 -27.68 5.29
CA LEU A 139 2.49 -26.46 4.48
C LEU A 139 3.56 -25.50 5.01
N LEU A 140 3.69 -25.36 6.34
CA LEU A 140 4.69 -24.46 6.93
C LEU A 140 6.13 -24.96 6.71
N LEU A 141 6.32 -26.27 6.64
CA LEU A 141 7.61 -26.87 6.34
C LEU A 141 7.99 -26.67 4.86
N GLU A 142 7.01 -26.79 3.96
CA GLU A 142 7.22 -26.47 2.53
C GLU A 142 7.58 -24.99 2.33
N ILE A 143 6.97 -24.08 3.09
CA ILE A 143 7.34 -22.65 3.08
C ILE A 143 8.78 -22.44 3.57
N GLU A 144 9.21 -23.16 4.62
CA GLU A 144 10.62 -23.12 5.05
C GLU A 144 11.58 -23.64 3.98
N GLU A 145 11.20 -24.68 3.23
CA GLU A 145 11.98 -25.18 2.11
C GLU A 145 12.13 -24.12 1.01
N LEU A 146 11.03 -23.46 0.62
CA LEU A 146 11.06 -22.36 -0.35
C LEU A 146 11.96 -21.21 0.12
N LYS A 147 11.90 -20.85 1.42
CA LYS A 147 12.81 -19.85 2.00
C LYS A 147 14.27 -20.30 1.97
N GLY A 148 14.54 -21.59 2.17
CA GLY A 148 15.87 -22.18 2.02
C GLY A 148 16.40 -22.09 0.59
N GLN A 149 15.58 -22.44 -0.40
CA GLN A 149 15.90 -22.31 -1.83
C GLN A 149 16.11 -20.84 -2.21
N MET A 150 15.29 -19.94 -1.69
CA MET A 150 15.46 -18.50 -1.83
C MET A 150 16.82 -18.05 -1.31
N ALA A 151 17.20 -18.45 -0.10
CA ALA A 151 18.50 -18.10 0.48
C ALA A 151 19.67 -18.62 -0.36
N PHE A 152 19.55 -19.83 -0.92
CA PHE A 152 20.54 -20.41 -1.83
C PHE A 152 20.69 -19.58 -3.13
N ASP A 153 19.58 -19.22 -3.79
CA ASP A 153 19.55 -18.39 -5.00
C ASP A 153 20.25 -17.02 -4.80
N PHE A 154 20.23 -16.46 -3.59
CA PHE A 154 20.93 -15.21 -3.26
C PHE A 154 22.43 -15.39 -3.01
N ALA A 155 22.86 -16.57 -2.56
CA ALA A 155 24.27 -16.86 -2.30
C ALA A 155 25.08 -16.98 -3.59
N ASP A 156 24.49 -17.54 -4.65
CA ASP A 156 25.18 -17.81 -5.91
C ASP A 156 25.53 -16.55 -6.72
N TYR A 157 24.70 -15.49 -6.64
CA TYR A 157 24.82 -14.31 -7.51
C TYR A 157 24.57 -12.99 -6.76
N PRO A 158 25.62 -12.33 -6.22
CA PRO A 158 25.47 -11.18 -5.31
C PRO A 158 25.19 -9.84 -6.01
N SER A 159 25.05 -9.80 -7.34
CA SER A 159 24.83 -8.53 -8.05
C SER A 159 23.47 -7.89 -7.70
N GLU A 160 23.42 -6.57 -7.61
CA GLU A 160 22.18 -5.83 -7.27
C GLU A 160 21.03 -6.08 -8.27
N ALA A 161 21.36 -6.24 -9.56
CA ALA A 161 20.37 -6.56 -10.58
C ALA A 161 19.79 -7.97 -10.37
N ASN A 162 20.64 -8.95 -10.06
CA ASN A 162 20.20 -10.31 -9.75
C ASN A 162 19.36 -10.35 -8.47
N LYS A 163 19.78 -9.64 -7.42
CA LYS A 163 19.00 -9.54 -6.17
C LYS A 163 17.59 -9.03 -6.43
N LYS A 164 17.46 -7.95 -7.20
CA LYS A 164 16.13 -7.38 -7.53
C LYS A 164 15.24 -8.39 -8.27
N LEU A 165 15.78 -9.09 -9.27
CA LEU A 165 15.03 -10.10 -10.05
C LEU A 165 14.65 -11.30 -9.18
N ASN A 166 15.58 -11.80 -8.35
CA ASN A 166 15.33 -12.91 -7.45
C ASN A 166 14.29 -12.54 -6.37
N LEU A 167 14.34 -11.33 -5.81
CA LEU A 167 13.33 -10.86 -4.86
C LEU A 167 11.93 -10.85 -5.48
N GLU A 168 11.79 -10.31 -6.69
CA GLU A 168 10.49 -10.27 -7.37
C GLU A 168 9.98 -11.69 -7.69
N LYS A 169 10.87 -12.57 -8.17
CA LYS A 169 10.57 -13.99 -8.40
C LYS A 169 10.06 -14.65 -7.11
N TRP A 170 10.85 -14.61 -6.04
CA TRP A 170 10.54 -15.29 -4.78
C TRP A 170 9.33 -14.70 -4.06
N PHE A 171 9.11 -13.38 -4.16
CA PHE A 171 7.89 -12.74 -3.69
C PHE A 171 6.65 -13.35 -4.36
N LYS A 172 6.66 -13.46 -5.69
CA LYS A 172 5.57 -14.08 -6.44
C LYS A 172 5.43 -15.57 -6.13
N THR A 173 6.54 -16.30 -6.03
CA THR A 173 6.51 -17.74 -5.69
C THR A 173 5.84 -17.99 -4.34
N LEU A 174 6.23 -17.25 -3.29
CA LEU A 174 5.62 -17.38 -1.97
C LEU A 174 4.15 -16.96 -1.98
N HIS A 175 3.81 -15.87 -2.69
CA HIS A 175 2.43 -15.43 -2.83
C HIS A 175 1.55 -16.49 -3.53
N THR A 176 1.99 -17.01 -4.68
CA THR A 176 1.27 -18.04 -5.42
C THR A 176 1.14 -19.33 -4.62
N PHE A 177 2.18 -19.74 -3.90
CA PHE A 177 2.09 -20.88 -2.98
C PHE A 177 0.99 -20.67 -1.93
N GLY A 178 0.93 -19.48 -1.32
CA GLY A 178 -0.12 -19.15 -0.35
C GLY A 178 -1.52 -19.25 -0.94
N GLU A 179 -1.74 -18.71 -2.15
CA GLU A 179 -3.02 -18.79 -2.85
C GLU A 179 -3.42 -20.24 -3.19
N GLU A 180 -2.46 -21.04 -3.67
CA GLU A 180 -2.68 -22.45 -4.04
C GLU A 180 -2.92 -23.33 -2.81
N ALA A 181 -2.24 -23.06 -1.70
CA ALA A 181 -2.41 -23.77 -0.44
C ALA A 181 -3.81 -23.58 0.15
N ASN A 182 -4.45 -22.42 -0.07
CA ASN A 182 -5.79 -22.09 0.39
C ASN A 182 -6.00 -22.35 1.90
N GLU A 183 -4.96 -22.12 2.70
CA GLU A 183 -4.98 -22.29 4.16
C GLU A 183 -4.55 -20.96 4.81
N PRO A 184 -5.46 -20.27 5.54
CA PRO A 184 -5.17 -18.95 6.10
C PRO A 184 -3.93 -18.91 7.01
N LEU A 185 -3.62 -19.98 7.74
CA LEU A 185 -2.44 -20.02 8.61
C LEU A 185 -1.13 -20.12 7.81
N ALA A 186 -1.14 -20.77 6.64
CA ALA A 186 0.02 -20.83 5.76
C ALA A 186 0.27 -19.48 5.09
N GLU A 187 -0.80 -18.82 4.63
CA GLU A 187 -0.73 -17.46 4.08
C GLU A 187 -0.30 -16.44 5.13
N LEU A 188 -0.77 -16.57 6.37
CA LEU A 188 -0.33 -15.74 7.49
C LEU A 188 1.17 -15.93 7.79
N TYR A 189 1.68 -17.14 7.64
CA TYR A 189 3.10 -17.43 7.81
C TYR A 189 3.96 -16.82 6.71
N ILE A 190 3.49 -16.88 5.45
CA ILE A 190 4.12 -16.17 4.34
C ILE A 190 4.07 -14.66 4.57
N TYR A 191 2.92 -14.13 4.98
CA TYR A 191 2.73 -12.72 5.31
C TYR A 191 3.75 -12.26 6.36
N ASP A 192 3.98 -13.02 7.44
CA ASP A 192 4.99 -12.69 8.46
C ASP A 192 6.35 -12.40 7.82
N PHE A 193 6.79 -13.28 6.92
CA PHE A 193 8.07 -13.16 6.24
C PHE A 193 8.12 -11.99 5.23
N LEU A 194 7.06 -11.79 4.44
CA LEU A 194 7.01 -10.76 3.39
C LEU A 194 6.81 -9.34 3.94
N SER A 195 6.10 -9.21 5.06
CA SER A 195 5.79 -7.93 5.70
C SER A 195 6.83 -7.49 6.74
N ASP A 196 7.86 -8.30 7.01
CA ASP A 196 8.94 -7.90 7.92
C ASP A 196 9.71 -6.69 7.35
N LYS A 197 9.65 -5.55 8.05
CA LYS A 197 10.30 -4.28 7.69
C LYS A 197 11.81 -4.38 7.53
N ARG A 198 12.44 -5.42 8.08
CA ARG A 198 13.88 -5.70 7.97
C ARG A 198 14.23 -6.47 6.69
N ASN A 199 13.24 -7.05 6.03
CA ASN A 199 13.42 -7.85 4.83
C ASN A 199 13.34 -6.97 3.56
N GLU A 200 14.11 -7.32 2.54
CA GLU A 200 14.12 -6.61 1.24
C GLU A 200 12.80 -6.82 0.47
N THR A 201 12.02 -7.84 0.83
CA THR A 201 10.67 -8.12 0.31
C THR A 201 9.62 -7.09 0.74
N PHE A 202 9.83 -6.37 1.84
CA PHE A 202 8.85 -5.45 2.42
C PHE A 202 8.34 -4.38 1.44
N ARG A 203 9.22 -3.89 0.56
CA ARG A 203 8.85 -2.90 -0.46
C ARG A 203 7.86 -3.48 -1.48
N PHE A 204 8.03 -4.75 -1.86
CA PHE A 204 7.13 -5.43 -2.79
C PHE A 204 5.77 -5.67 -2.14
N TYR A 205 5.75 -6.11 -0.88
CA TYR A 205 4.55 -6.21 -0.07
C TYR A 205 3.77 -4.90 -0.01
N LEU A 206 4.41 -3.78 0.31
CA LEU A 206 3.71 -2.47 0.40
C LEU A 206 3.11 -2.01 -0.93
N ASP A 207 3.75 -2.28 -2.06
CA ASP A 207 3.19 -1.94 -3.37
C ASP A 207 2.00 -2.83 -3.70
N ASP A 208 2.15 -4.14 -3.48
CA ASP A 208 1.15 -5.18 -3.72
C ASP A 208 -0.11 -4.99 -2.85
N LEU A 209 0.05 -4.59 -1.58
CA LEU A 209 -1.04 -4.27 -0.64
C LEU A 209 -2.02 -3.21 -1.16
N THR A 210 -1.57 -2.33 -2.07
CA THR A 210 -2.41 -1.28 -2.65
C THR A 210 -3.09 -1.67 -3.96
N THR A 211 -2.64 -2.75 -4.59
CA THR A 211 -3.09 -3.16 -5.93
C THR A 211 -3.85 -4.46 -5.94
N ASN A 212 -3.54 -5.35 -4.98
CA ASN A 212 -4.01 -6.72 -4.94
C ASN A 212 -5.00 -6.91 -3.77
N GLU A 213 -6.08 -7.63 -4.02
CA GLU A 213 -7.11 -7.96 -3.01
C GLU A 213 -6.68 -9.13 -2.10
N TYR A 214 -5.56 -9.78 -2.39
CA TYR A 214 -5.01 -10.93 -1.64
C TYR A 214 -5.08 -10.76 -0.11
N TYR A 215 -4.56 -9.65 0.43
CA TYR A 215 -4.52 -9.42 1.88
C TYR A 215 -5.90 -9.13 2.49
N GLU A 216 -6.82 -8.52 1.73
CA GLU A 216 -8.20 -8.34 2.19
C GLU A 216 -8.92 -9.69 2.24
N ASN A 217 -8.76 -10.51 1.19
CA ASN A 217 -9.33 -11.85 1.13
C ASN A 217 -8.79 -12.74 2.26
N LEU A 218 -7.49 -12.62 2.59
CA LEU A 218 -6.92 -13.30 3.74
C LEU A 218 -7.52 -12.78 5.05
N SER A 219 -7.69 -11.47 5.21
CA SER A 219 -8.35 -10.87 6.39
C SER A 219 -9.75 -11.42 6.60
N GLU A 220 -10.57 -11.45 5.54
CA GLU A 220 -11.94 -11.98 5.58
C GLU A 220 -11.97 -13.48 5.95
N ARG A 221 -11.03 -14.27 5.40
CA ARG A 221 -10.92 -15.70 5.71
C ARG A 221 -10.45 -15.95 7.14
N LEU A 222 -9.54 -15.13 7.66
CA LEU A 222 -9.08 -15.19 9.06
C LEU A 222 -10.22 -14.80 10.02
N ASP A 223 -11.00 -13.77 9.72
CA ASP A 223 -12.15 -13.37 10.54
C ASP A 223 -13.26 -14.44 10.53
N SER A 224 -13.56 -15.00 9.36
CA SER A 224 -14.55 -16.08 9.21
C SER A 224 -14.12 -17.38 9.93
N THR A 225 -12.86 -17.77 9.79
CA THR A 225 -12.36 -19.06 10.32
C THR A 225 -11.94 -18.95 11.79
N TYR A 226 -11.34 -17.84 12.18
CA TYR A 226 -10.69 -17.62 13.48
C TYR A 226 -11.08 -16.27 14.12
N PRO A 227 -12.39 -15.98 14.33
CA PRO A 227 -12.85 -14.65 14.75
C PRO A 227 -12.32 -14.20 16.12
N THR A 228 -12.08 -15.15 17.03
CA THR A 228 -11.64 -14.86 18.39
C THR A 228 -10.13 -15.05 18.60
N ALA A 229 -9.38 -15.36 17.55
CA ALA A 229 -7.95 -15.63 17.67
C ALA A 229 -7.15 -14.31 17.75
N THR A 230 -6.07 -14.32 18.54
CA THR A 230 -5.24 -13.13 18.73
C THR A 230 -4.52 -12.73 17.45
N PHE A 231 -4.07 -13.70 16.66
CA PHE A 231 -3.41 -13.43 15.38
C PHE A 231 -4.32 -12.75 14.35
N THR A 232 -5.63 -13.01 14.37
CA THR A 232 -6.60 -12.39 13.45
C THR A 232 -6.67 -10.88 13.70
N GLN A 233 -6.84 -10.50 14.97
CA GLN A 233 -6.88 -9.09 15.37
C GLN A 233 -5.54 -8.39 15.12
N GLN A 234 -4.43 -9.10 15.36
CA GLN A 234 -3.09 -8.59 15.09
C GLN A 234 -2.89 -8.33 13.59
N TYR A 235 -3.28 -9.28 12.74
CA TYR A 235 -3.19 -9.15 11.29
C TYR A 235 -4.00 -7.95 10.78
N GLU A 236 -5.26 -7.81 11.20
CA GLU A 236 -6.14 -6.70 10.80
C GLU A 236 -5.54 -5.33 11.19
N ALA A 237 -5.00 -5.22 12.41
CA ALA A 237 -4.34 -4.00 12.88
C ALA A 237 -3.07 -3.66 12.09
N GLU A 238 -2.29 -4.66 11.70
CA GLU A 238 -1.05 -4.47 10.92
C GLU A 238 -1.37 -4.06 9.47
N ILE A 239 -2.29 -4.75 8.77
CA ILE A 239 -2.63 -4.43 7.37
C ILE A 239 -3.27 -3.04 7.23
N THR A 240 -4.11 -2.64 8.19
CA THR A 240 -4.76 -1.32 8.17
C THR A 240 -3.72 -0.22 8.31
N THR A 241 -2.78 -0.38 9.24
CA THR A 241 -1.64 0.54 9.43
C THR A 241 -0.76 0.60 8.19
N ASP A 242 -0.41 -0.55 7.61
CA ASP A 242 0.48 -0.62 6.45
C ASP A 242 -0.19 -0.06 5.18
N ARG A 243 -1.51 -0.22 5.03
CA ARG A 243 -2.26 0.39 3.91
C ARG A 243 -2.23 1.91 3.98
N GLU A 244 -2.36 2.49 5.16
CA GLU A 244 -2.20 3.93 5.34
C GLU A 244 -0.79 4.39 4.95
N LEU A 245 0.24 3.67 5.42
CA LEU A 245 1.65 3.93 5.07
C LEU A 245 1.90 3.87 3.56
N ALA A 246 1.38 2.85 2.87
CA ALA A 246 1.51 2.70 1.43
C ALA A 246 0.81 3.85 0.67
N GLY A 247 -0.31 4.35 1.20
CA GLY A 247 -1.05 5.48 0.65
C GLY A 247 -0.31 6.83 0.71
N PHE A 248 0.60 7.03 1.68
CA PHE A 248 1.37 8.29 1.80
C PHE A 248 2.38 8.50 0.67
N ASN A 249 2.97 7.42 0.13
CA ASN A 249 4.05 7.50 -0.84
C ASN A 249 3.59 7.69 -2.30
N ARG A 250 2.29 7.55 -2.58
CA ARG A 250 1.76 7.90 -3.90
C ARG A 250 1.42 9.40 -3.88
N PRO A 251 2.05 10.25 -4.72
CA PRO A 251 1.57 11.61 -4.87
C PRO A 251 0.12 11.48 -5.33
N LYS A 252 -0.85 11.89 -4.50
CA LYS A 252 -2.25 11.94 -4.89
C LYS A 252 -2.27 12.61 -6.25
N SER A 253 -2.58 11.85 -7.31
CA SER A 253 -2.73 12.42 -8.65
C SER A 253 -3.91 13.35 -8.56
N SER A 254 -3.54 14.60 -8.31
CA SER A 254 -4.40 15.55 -7.68
C SER A 254 -5.28 16.10 -8.80
N LYS A 255 -6.54 15.65 -8.88
CA LYS A 255 -7.57 16.37 -9.65
C LYS A 255 -7.53 17.87 -9.32
N TRP A 256 -7.12 18.20 -8.10
CA TRP A 256 -6.83 19.54 -7.60
C TRP A 256 -5.72 20.29 -8.38
N ASN A 257 -4.66 19.62 -8.86
CA ASN A 257 -3.68 20.27 -9.75
C ASN A 257 -4.32 20.69 -11.07
N ARG A 258 -5.22 19.88 -11.64
CA ARG A 258 -5.93 20.22 -12.88
C ARG A 258 -6.91 21.37 -12.68
N THR A 259 -7.63 21.41 -11.55
CA THR A 259 -8.55 22.51 -11.23
C THR A 259 -7.79 23.80 -10.94
N ILE A 260 -6.66 23.75 -10.23
CA ILE A 260 -5.80 24.92 -10.00
C ILE A 260 -5.25 25.46 -11.33
N ILE A 261 -4.74 24.60 -12.21
CA ILE A 261 -4.24 25.01 -13.53
C ILE A 261 -5.37 25.63 -14.36
N ALA A 262 -6.58 25.07 -14.33
CA ALA A 262 -7.73 25.62 -15.03
C ALA A 262 -8.15 26.99 -14.47
N LEU A 263 -8.20 27.15 -13.15
CA LEU A 263 -8.52 28.42 -12.49
C LEU A 263 -7.46 29.49 -12.78
N LEU A 264 -6.17 29.13 -12.76
CA LEU A 264 -5.09 30.03 -13.13
C LEU A 264 -5.16 30.43 -14.60
N ALA A 265 -5.45 29.49 -15.50
CA ALA A 265 -5.63 29.77 -16.93
C ALA A 265 -6.80 30.74 -17.17
N VAL A 266 -7.95 30.53 -16.50
CA VAL A 266 -9.11 31.44 -16.57
C VAL A 266 -8.75 32.82 -16.02
N SER A 267 -8.04 32.90 -14.90
CA SER A 267 -7.58 34.17 -14.32
C SER A 267 -6.61 34.92 -15.24
N LEU A 268 -5.65 34.21 -15.86
CA LEU A 268 -4.72 34.78 -16.82
C LEU A 268 -5.44 35.29 -18.08
N LEU A 269 -6.37 34.50 -18.62
CA LEU A 269 -7.21 34.91 -19.76
C LEU A 269 -8.03 36.16 -19.44
N GLY A 270 -8.68 36.18 -18.26
CA GLY A 270 -9.44 37.34 -17.80
C GLY A 270 -8.58 38.60 -17.68
N ASN A 271 -7.40 38.49 -17.09
CA ASN A 271 -6.45 39.61 -16.98
C ASN A 271 -5.94 40.08 -18.36
N ILE A 272 -5.58 39.18 -19.27
CA ILE A 272 -5.13 39.52 -20.61
C ILE A 272 -6.23 40.30 -21.36
N LEU A 273 -7.47 39.80 -21.33
CA LEU A 273 -8.62 40.46 -21.96
C LEU A 273 -8.89 41.85 -21.35
N PHE A 274 -8.81 41.97 -20.02
CA PHE A 274 -8.98 43.23 -19.31
C PHE A 274 -7.90 44.27 -19.69
N PHE A 275 -6.63 43.86 -19.74
CA PHE A 275 -5.52 44.75 -20.11
C PHE A 275 -5.58 45.20 -21.59
N LEU A 276 -5.99 44.33 -22.51
CA LEU A 276 -6.19 44.69 -23.92
C LEU A 276 -7.32 45.71 -24.10
N GLY A 277 -8.43 45.55 -23.36
CA GLY A 277 -9.55 46.50 -23.38
C GLY A 277 -9.19 47.88 -22.80
N LYS A 278 -8.40 47.93 -21.72
CA LYS A 278 -8.02 49.18 -21.05
C LYS A 278 -7.04 50.04 -21.88
N ARG A 279 -6.12 49.41 -22.63
CA ARG A 279 -5.19 50.11 -23.54
C ARG A 279 -5.91 50.90 -24.65
N LYS A 280 -6.93 50.31 -25.30
CA LYS A 280 -7.71 50.99 -26.36
C LYS A 280 -8.56 52.16 -25.83
N LYS A 281 -9.01 52.11 -24.58
CA LYS A 281 -9.81 53.20 -23.98
C LYS A 281 -8.94 54.43 -23.68
N ASN A 282 -7.76 54.24 -23.07
CA ASN A 282 -6.86 55.33 -22.67
C ASN A 282 -6.20 56.06 -23.84
N GLN A 283 -5.85 55.37 -24.94
CA GLN A 283 -5.13 56.01 -26.05
C GLN A 283 -5.96 57.13 -26.72
N ALA A 284 -7.26 56.95 -26.90
CA ALA A 284 -8.10 57.98 -27.53
C ALA A 284 -8.28 59.22 -26.64
N SER A 285 -8.45 59.04 -25.33
CA SER A 285 -8.56 60.16 -24.39
C SER A 285 -7.24 60.96 -24.31
N GLN A 286 -6.10 60.26 -24.29
CA GLN A 286 -4.78 60.92 -24.32
C GLN A 286 -4.54 61.72 -25.62
N LEU A 287 -5.03 61.25 -26.78
CA LEU A 287 -4.90 61.98 -28.04
C LEU A 287 -5.75 63.26 -28.04
N ILE A 288 -6.95 63.23 -27.44
CA ILE A 288 -7.81 64.43 -27.30
C ILE A 288 -7.18 65.46 -26.36
N GLU A 289 -6.58 65.02 -25.25
CA GLU A 289 -5.89 65.90 -24.29
C GLU A 289 -4.68 66.62 -24.89
N ARG A 290 -4.04 66.06 -25.93
CA ARG A 290 -2.90 66.68 -26.63
C ARG A 290 -3.31 67.75 -27.65
N LEU A 291 -4.60 67.88 -27.94
CA LEU A 291 -5.10 68.90 -28.86
C LEU A 291 -5.14 70.26 -28.18
N THR A 292 -4.83 71.32 -28.93
CA THR A 292 -5.03 72.68 -28.44
C THR A 292 -6.54 72.97 -28.30
N PRO A 293 -6.95 73.96 -27.47
CA PRO A 293 -8.36 74.31 -27.32
C PRO A 293 -9.07 74.63 -28.65
N GLN A 294 -8.35 75.21 -29.61
CA GLN A 294 -8.90 75.51 -30.94
C GLN A 294 -9.05 74.25 -31.80
N GLU A 295 -8.11 73.31 -31.71
CA GLU A 295 -8.20 72.01 -32.38
C GLU A 295 -9.33 71.14 -31.80
N GLN A 296 -9.57 71.19 -30.50
CA GLN A 296 -10.71 70.52 -29.86
C GLN A 296 -12.05 71.08 -30.34
N LYS A 297 -12.17 72.42 -30.46
CA LYS A 297 -13.37 73.06 -31.03
C LYS A 297 -13.62 72.63 -32.48
N ILE A 298 -12.57 72.58 -33.31
CA ILE A 298 -12.67 72.11 -34.69
C ILE A 298 -13.09 70.63 -34.72
N LEU A 299 -12.46 69.77 -33.91
CA LEU A 299 -12.81 68.36 -33.79
C LEU A 299 -14.30 68.18 -33.41
N HIS A 300 -14.80 68.93 -32.44
CA HIS A 300 -16.20 68.88 -32.01
C HIS A 300 -17.17 69.23 -33.15
N LEU A 301 -16.95 70.35 -33.84
CA LEU A 301 -17.76 70.74 -34.99
C LEU A 301 -17.67 69.72 -36.14
N MET A 302 -16.52 69.05 -36.31
CA MET A 302 -16.39 68.00 -37.30
C MET A 302 -17.20 66.75 -36.96
N LEU A 303 -17.31 66.40 -35.67
CA LEU A 303 -18.11 65.29 -35.16
C LEU A 303 -19.61 65.56 -35.24
N GLU A 304 -20.02 66.83 -35.22
CA GLU A 304 -21.38 67.28 -35.56
C GLU A 304 -21.68 67.24 -37.07
N ASN A 305 -20.79 66.70 -37.89
CA ASN A 305 -20.89 66.65 -39.36
C ASN A 305 -20.92 68.02 -40.07
N LYS A 306 -20.41 69.09 -39.45
CA LYS A 306 -20.30 70.40 -40.11
C LYS A 306 -19.26 70.39 -41.24
N THR A 307 -19.59 70.95 -42.38
CA THR A 307 -18.68 71.13 -43.52
C THR A 307 -17.57 72.15 -43.20
N ASN A 308 -16.45 72.11 -43.92
CA ASN A 308 -15.35 73.06 -43.68
C ASN A 308 -15.78 74.54 -43.85
N LYS A 309 -16.81 74.81 -44.67
CA LYS A 309 -17.38 76.15 -44.83
C LYS A 309 -18.17 76.58 -43.59
N GLU A 310 -18.95 75.68 -43.02
CA GLU A 310 -19.71 75.93 -41.78
C GLU A 310 -18.77 76.09 -40.58
N ILE A 311 -17.73 75.27 -40.47
CA ILE A 311 -16.71 75.38 -39.42
C ILE A 311 -15.96 76.72 -39.53
N ALA A 312 -15.58 77.12 -40.74
CA ALA A 312 -14.93 78.40 -41.00
C ALA A 312 -15.81 79.58 -40.58
N SER A 313 -17.12 79.50 -40.88
CA SER A 313 -18.10 80.51 -40.50
C SER A 313 -18.30 80.57 -38.98
N ALA A 314 -18.42 79.41 -38.32
CA ALA A 314 -18.61 79.32 -36.88
C ALA A 314 -17.41 79.82 -36.06
N LEU A 315 -16.19 79.69 -36.61
CA LEU A 315 -14.95 80.13 -35.97
C LEU A 315 -14.44 81.47 -36.49
N PHE A 316 -15.17 82.16 -37.37
CA PHE A 316 -14.82 83.44 -37.98
C PHE A 316 -13.43 83.46 -38.64
N VAL A 317 -13.08 82.39 -39.37
CA VAL A 317 -11.80 82.25 -40.09
C VAL A 317 -12.01 81.84 -41.55
N SER A 318 -10.96 81.91 -42.36
CA SER A 318 -11.03 81.47 -43.76
C SER A 318 -11.10 79.94 -43.90
N VAL A 319 -11.68 79.46 -45.00
CA VAL A 319 -11.75 78.02 -45.31
C VAL A 319 -10.36 77.41 -45.50
N SER A 320 -9.38 78.16 -46.03
CA SER A 320 -7.99 77.68 -46.17
C SER A 320 -7.33 77.49 -44.81
N THR A 321 -7.58 78.39 -43.85
CA THR A 321 -7.14 78.26 -42.45
C THR A 321 -7.69 76.98 -41.81
N ILE A 322 -8.99 76.69 -42.00
CA ILE A 322 -9.60 75.45 -41.50
C ILE A 322 -8.98 74.20 -42.13
N LYS A 323 -8.70 74.19 -43.44
CA LYS A 323 -8.01 73.06 -44.09
C LYS A 323 -6.64 72.79 -43.46
N THR A 324 -5.88 73.85 -43.15
CA THR A 324 -4.58 73.71 -42.47
C THR A 324 -4.73 73.15 -41.06
N HIS A 325 -5.68 73.66 -40.26
CA HIS A 325 -5.95 73.12 -38.93
C HIS A 325 -6.42 71.66 -38.97
N ILE A 326 -7.26 71.27 -39.94
CA ILE A 326 -7.71 69.88 -40.12
C ILE A 326 -6.53 68.96 -40.48
N ASN A 327 -5.63 69.40 -41.35
CA ASN A 327 -4.44 68.61 -41.70
C ASN A 327 -3.53 68.39 -40.48
N ASN A 328 -3.35 69.42 -39.63
CA ASN A 328 -2.58 69.29 -38.39
C ASN A 328 -3.32 68.41 -37.36
N LEU A 329 -4.64 68.51 -37.29
CA LEU A 329 -5.49 67.68 -36.46
C LEU A 329 -5.38 66.19 -36.85
N TYR A 330 -5.41 65.88 -38.15
CA TYR A 330 -5.24 64.52 -38.66
C TYR A 330 -3.88 63.93 -38.31
N LYS A 331 -2.81 64.72 -38.44
CA LYS A 331 -1.46 64.31 -38.00
C LYS A 331 -1.40 64.03 -36.50
N LYS A 332 -2.03 64.88 -35.68
CA LYS A 332 -2.03 64.73 -34.21
C LYS A 332 -2.91 63.58 -33.72
N LEU A 333 -4.00 63.28 -34.42
CA LEU A 333 -4.93 62.20 -34.08
C LEU A 333 -4.58 60.85 -34.75
N GLU A 334 -3.54 60.84 -35.59
CA GLU A 334 -3.11 59.67 -36.36
C GLU A 334 -4.26 59.05 -37.16
N VAL A 335 -4.96 59.90 -37.92
CA VAL A 335 -6.07 59.53 -38.80
C VAL A 335 -5.83 60.09 -40.20
N THR A 336 -6.35 59.41 -41.20
CA THR A 336 -6.12 59.74 -42.61
C THR A 336 -7.35 60.32 -43.30
N SER A 337 -8.55 60.09 -42.75
CA SER A 337 -9.80 60.57 -43.32
C SER A 337 -10.76 61.14 -42.26
N ARG A 338 -11.74 61.92 -42.76
CA ARG A 338 -12.81 62.45 -41.92
C ARG A 338 -13.69 61.35 -41.34
N GLU A 339 -13.98 60.32 -42.14
CA GLU A 339 -14.79 59.17 -41.73
C GLU A 339 -14.07 58.37 -40.63
N GLU A 340 -12.77 58.14 -40.78
CA GLU A 340 -11.94 57.45 -39.78
C GLU A 340 -11.92 58.22 -38.45
N MET A 341 -11.77 59.55 -38.53
CA MET A 341 -11.84 60.42 -37.35
C MET A 341 -13.20 60.34 -36.66
N VAL A 342 -14.30 60.43 -37.40
CA VAL A 342 -15.65 60.34 -36.82
C VAL A 342 -15.87 58.98 -36.18
N LEU A 343 -15.55 57.87 -36.86
CA LEU A 343 -15.70 56.52 -36.32
C LEU A 343 -14.92 56.31 -35.01
N ARG A 344 -13.69 56.84 -34.93
CA ARG A 344 -12.81 56.66 -33.77
C ARG A 344 -13.21 57.51 -32.56
N PHE A 345 -13.88 58.66 -32.77
CA PHE A 345 -14.10 59.67 -31.73
C PHE A 345 -15.57 60.06 -31.47
N LYS A 346 -16.56 59.54 -32.22
CA LYS A 346 -18.01 59.86 -32.10
C LYS A 346 -18.60 59.64 -30.70
N ASN A 347 -18.11 58.65 -29.95
CA ASN A 347 -18.65 58.30 -28.63
C ASN A 347 -17.81 58.81 -27.44
N LYS A 348 -16.78 59.65 -27.68
CA LYS A 348 -15.77 60.01 -26.67
C LYS A 348 -15.65 61.51 -26.37
N SER A 349 -16.50 62.32 -26.97
CA SER A 349 -16.31 63.77 -27.15
C SER A 349 -17.42 64.62 -26.50
N GLN A 350 -18.15 64.06 -25.54
CA GLN A 350 -19.10 64.81 -24.73
C GLN A 350 -18.37 65.36 -23.48
N PRO A 351 -18.19 66.68 -23.35
CA PRO A 351 -17.70 67.27 -22.09
C PRO A 351 -18.79 67.12 -21.00
N PRO A 352 -18.41 67.03 -19.71
CA PRO A 352 -19.38 67.21 -18.63
C PRO A 352 -19.96 68.63 -18.73
N VAL A 353 -21.29 68.73 -18.59
CA VAL A 353 -22.04 70.01 -18.54
C VAL A 353 -21.62 70.82 -17.33
#